data_AF-A0A6N2E5F1-F1
#
_entry.id   AF-A0A6N2E5F1-F1
#
_cell.length_a   1.000
_cell.length_b   1.000
_cell.length_c   1.000
_cell.angle_alpha   90.00
_cell.angle_beta   90.00
_cell.angle_gamma   90.00
#
_symmetry.space_group_name_H-M   'P 1'
#
loop_
_entity.id
_entity.type
_entity.pdbx_description
1 polymer ?
#
loop_
_entity_poly.entity_id
_entity_poly.type
_entity_poly.pdbx_seq_one_letter_code
_entity_poly.pdbx_strand_id
1 'polypeptide(L)'
;MPAATASKATKPRYQRSSSDDENVLSIYLKEINKIPLLTRAEENEYARGAAAGEQVCKDKLIRANLRFVVNVAKKYQNQGLPLSDLISEGNIGLMNAIERFDVDKGYHFISYAVWWIRQAILKAICEKSRMIRLPLNRANELVQIEKVRKEIQGSRSEHSEMQQIAKTLNMNQDHVEDLVNISRELISLETPVYAEKDSSLLGDFVEDQGYKHPETVVIEKALKNDINEILSTLSDKESEIVQYRFGLNGRSPLSLKEIGDRYSLTKERIRQIEKKAIKRLQHPKRSQLLESYIA
;
A
#
# COMPACT_ATOMS: atom_id res chain seq x y z
N MET A 1 16.15 38.64 35.03
CA MET A 1 15.68 37.43 34.33
C MET A 1 15.07 37.85 33.00
N PRO A 2 15.75 37.65 31.86
CA PRO A 2 15.16 37.80 30.54
C PRO A 2 14.85 36.45 29.89
N ALA A 3 13.74 36.42 29.18
CA ALA A 3 13.15 35.27 28.50
C ALA A 3 14.05 34.73 27.38
N ALA A 4 14.22 33.40 27.36
CA ALA A 4 14.87 32.67 26.30
C ALA A 4 13.99 32.66 25.04
N THR A 5 14.49 33.28 23.98
CA THR A 5 13.92 33.24 22.63
C THR A 5 14.19 31.86 22.01
N ALA A 6 13.11 31.10 21.77
CA ALA A 6 13.17 29.83 21.08
C ALA A 6 13.56 30.03 19.61
N SER A 7 14.78 29.58 19.26
CA SER A 7 15.28 29.52 17.89
C SER A 7 14.51 28.46 17.11
N LYS A 8 13.81 28.88 16.04
CA LYS A 8 13.14 27.99 15.09
C LYS A 8 14.20 27.19 14.32
N ALA A 9 14.35 25.91 14.66
CA ALA A 9 15.20 24.98 13.93
C ALA A 9 14.62 24.68 12.54
N THR A 10 15.33 25.12 11.50
CA THR A 10 15.03 24.90 10.10
C THR A 10 15.33 23.44 9.73
N LYS A 11 14.31 22.69 9.28
CA LYS A 11 14.45 21.29 8.81
C LYS A 11 15.41 21.20 7.61
N PRO A 12 16.32 20.22 7.55
CA PRO A 12 17.16 20.02 6.37
C PRO A 12 16.31 19.44 5.23
N ARG A 13 16.24 20.17 4.12
CA ARG A 13 15.48 19.82 2.91
C ARG A 13 16.33 18.86 2.09
N TYR A 14 15.88 17.61 1.93
CA TYR A 14 16.47 16.64 1.01
C TYR A 14 16.42 17.21 -0.42
N GLN A 15 17.54 17.75 -0.91
CA GLN A 15 17.72 18.30 -2.26
C GLN A 15 18.83 17.50 -2.94
N ARG A 16 18.50 16.33 -3.51
CA ARG A 16 19.44 15.66 -4.42
C ARG A 16 18.83 14.90 -5.59
N SER A 17 17.50 14.78 -5.67
CA SER A 17 16.78 14.28 -6.86
C SER A 17 16.04 15.35 -7.65
N SER A 18 15.81 16.54 -7.09
CA SER A 18 14.98 17.58 -7.75
C SER A 18 15.67 18.29 -8.92
N SER A 19 17.00 18.32 -8.94
CA SER A 19 17.80 19.07 -9.93
C SER A 19 17.66 18.51 -11.35
N ASP A 20 17.72 17.19 -11.50
CA ASP A 20 17.74 16.55 -12.81
C ASP A 20 16.34 16.51 -13.44
N ASP A 21 15.30 16.25 -12.63
CA ASP A 21 13.91 16.33 -13.07
C ASP A 21 13.49 17.75 -13.46
N GLU A 22 13.96 18.78 -12.73
CA GLU A 22 13.75 20.18 -13.11
C GLU A 22 14.44 20.49 -14.45
N ASN A 23 15.61 19.93 -14.69
CA ASN A 23 16.34 20.10 -15.93
C ASN A 23 15.61 19.44 -17.11
N VAL A 24 15.16 18.19 -16.96
CA VAL A 24 14.39 17.45 -17.98
C VAL A 24 13.06 18.15 -18.30
N LEU A 25 12.32 18.57 -17.28
CA LEU A 25 11.07 19.30 -17.47
C LEU A 25 11.31 20.64 -18.18
N SER A 26 12.40 21.34 -17.85
CA SER A 26 12.74 22.61 -18.51
C SER A 26 13.05 22.43 -19.99
N ILE A 27 13.73 21.34 -20.37
CA ILE A 27 14.01 20.99 -21.77
C ILE A 27 12.70 20.71 -22.49
N TYR A 28 11.83 19.87 -21.92
CA TYR A 28 10.51 19.58 -22.49
C TYR A 28 9.68 20.85 -22.72
N LEU A 29 9.62 21.74 -21.72
CA LEU A 29 8.88 23.01 -21.83
C LEU A 29 9.45 23.94 -22.91
N LYS A 30 10.78 23.94 -23.11
CA LYS A 30 11.42 24.70 -24.20
C LYS A 30 11.07 24.12 -25.57
N GLU A 31 11.03 22.80 -25.71
CA GLU A 31 10.71 22.14 -26.98
C GLU A 31 9.26 22.38 -27.40
N ILE A 32 8.30 22.21 -26.50
CA ILE A 32 6.88 22.42 -26.83
C ILE A 32 6.56 23.88 -27.18
N ASN A 33 7.33 24.84 -26.66
CA ASN A 33 7.14 26.26 -26.98
C ASN A 33 7.60 26.64 -28.40
N LYS A 34 8.49 25.84 -29.01
CA LYS A 34 8.93 26.05 -30.40
C LYS A 34 7.87 25.62 -31.42
N ILE A 35 6.89 24.82 -31.00
CA ILE A 35 5.85 24.28 -31.87
C ILE A 35 4.81 25.39 -32.14
N PRO A 36 4.53 25.70 -33.43
CA PRO A 36 3.53 26.71 -33.77
C PRO A 36 2.11 26.23 -33.41
N LEU A 37 1.24 27.17 -33.07
CA LEU A 37 -0.17 26.87 -32.86
C LEU A 37 -0.85 26.68 -34.21
N LEU A 38 -1.76 25.71 -34.29
CA LEU A 38 -2.56 25.46 -35.48
C LEU A 38 -3.66 26.52 -35.62
N THR A 39 -3.94 26.91 -36.85
CA THR A 39 -5.15 27.66 -37.19
C THR A 39 -6.37 26.74 -37.22
N ARG A 40 -7.58 27.31 -37.16
CA ARG A 40 -8.84 26.52 -37.17
C ARG A 40 -9.01 25.67 -38.45
N ALA A 41 -8.53 26.17 -39.59
CA ALA A 41 -8.60 25.44 -40.85
C ALA A 41 -7.68 24.21 -40.82
N GLU A 42 -6.44 24.38 -40.35
CA GLU A 42 -5.46 23.31 -40.20
C GLU A 42 -5.89 22.30 -39.13
N GLU A 43 -6.47 22.75 -38.01
CA GLU A 43 -7.02 21.89 -36.95
C GLU A 43 -8.06 20.92 -37.52
N ASN A 44 -8.97 21.41 -38.38
CA ASN A 44 -9.98 20.58 -39.02
C ASN A 44 -9.39 19.61 -40.05
N GLU A 45 -8.39 20.03 -40.82
CA GLU A 45 -7.71 19.20 -41.81
C GLU A 45 -6.97 18.04 -41.12
N TYR A 46 -6.14 18.35 -40.11
CA TYR A 46 -5.41 17.35 -39.35
C TYR A 46 -6.34 16.45 -38.53
N ALA A 47 -7.45 16.97 -38.01
CA ALA A 47 -8.41 16.15 -37.29
C ALA A 47 -9.14 15.16 -38.22
N ARG A 48 -9.47 15.55 -39.46
CA ARG A 48 -10.02 14.60 -40.45
C ARG A 48 -9.00 13.55 -40.86
N GLY A 49 -7.75 13.95 -41.10
CA GLY A 49 -6.65 13.01 -41.38
C GLY A 49 -6.42 12.04 -40.23
N ALA A 50 -6.48 12.52 -38.98
CA ALA A 50 -6.37 11.69 -37.79
C ALA A 50 -7.54 10.69 -37.66
N ALA A 51 -8.78 11.11 -37.97
CA ALA A 51 -9.94 10.22 -38.00
C ALA A 51 -9.84 9.15 -39.10
N ALA A 52 -9.19 9.47 -40.23
CA ALA A 52 -8.88 8.52 -41.29
C ALA A 52 -7.71 7.55 -40.96
N GLY A 53 -7.08 7.69 -39.78
CA GLY A 53 -6.00 6.82 -39.31
C GLY A 53 -4.59 7.28 -39.71
N GLU A 54 -4.43 8.50 -40.24
CA GLU A 54 -3.12 9.03 -40.64
C GLU A 54 -2.31 9.48 -39.41
N GLN A 55 -1.23 8.75 -39.12
CA GLN A 55 -0.39 9.01 -37.94
C GLN A 55 0.31 10.38 -37.98
N VAL A 56 0.70 10.85 -39.17
CA VAL A 56 1.36 12.16 -39.32
C VAL A 56 0.43 13.29 -38.89
N CYS A 57 -0.85 13.20 -39.25
CA CYS A 57 -1.88 14.15 -38.85
C CYS A 57 -2.16 14.08 -37.34
N LYS A 58 -2.24 12.86 -36.79
CA LYS A 58 -2.39 12.64 -35.33
C LYS A 58 -1.23 13.27 -34.55
N ASP A 59 0.00 13.03 -34.95
CA ASP A 59 1.20 13.54 -34.28
C ASP A 59 1.28 15.07 -34.34
N LYS A 60 0.97 15.67 -35.48
CA LYS A 60 0.92 17.14 -35.62
C LYS A 60 -0.14 17.74 -34.70
N LEU A 61 -1.33 17.13 -34.64
CA LEU A 61 -2.43 17.58 -33.79
C LEU A 61 -2.08 17.43 -32.29
N ILE A 62 -1.43 16.33 -31.89
CA ILE A 62 -0.93 16.15 -30.51
C ILE A 62 0.07 17.26 -30.18
N ARG A 63 1.12 17.39 -30.99
CA ARG A 63 2.25 18.32 -30.77
C ARG A 63 1.80 19.77 -30.60
N ALA A 64 0.86 20.21 -31.43
CA ALA A 64 0.30 21.57 -31.35
C ALA A 64 -0.44 21.84 -30.03
N ASN A 65 -1.02 20.80 -29.41
CA ASN A 65 -1.85 20.92 -28.21
C ASN A 65 -1.11 20.57 -26.91
N LEU A 66 0.16 20.16 -26.94
CA LEU A 66 0.93 19.82 -25.73
C LEU A 66 1.02 21.00 -24.73
N ARG A 67 1.12 22.23 -25.23
CA ARG A 67 1.15 23.45 -24.39
C ARG A 67 -0.13 23.61 -23.58
N PHE A 68 -1.26 23.20 -24.14
CA PHE A 68 -2.55 23.24 -23.48
C PHE A 68 -2.62 22.24 -22.31
N VAL A 69 -2.12 21.02 -22.51
CA VAL A 69 -2.04 20.00 -21.45
C VAL A 69 -1.26 20.50 -20.24
N VAL A 70 -0.11 21.16 -20.47
CA VAL A 70 0.70 21.76 -19.40
C VAL A 70 -0.11 22.78 -18.58
N ASN A 71 -0.89 23.64 -19.25
CA ASN A 71 -1.73 24.63 -18.57
C ASN A 71 -2.85 23.98 -17.72
N VAL A 72 -3.40 22.85 -18.17
CA VAL A 72 -4.38 22.09 -17.39
C VAL A 72 -3.70 21.39 -16.20
N ALA A 73 -2.58 20.72 -16.42
CA ALA A 73 -1.84 19.99 -15.40
C ALA A 73 -1.32 20.88 -14.26
N LYS A 74 -0.91 22.12 -14.57
CA LYS A 74 -0.51 23.12 -13.55
C LYS A 74 -1.55 23.36 -12.46
N LYS A 75 -2.84 23.22 -12.77
CA LYS A 75 -3.94 23.39 -11.79
C LYS A 75 -4.01 22.27 -10.75
N TYR A 76 -3.40 21.13 -11.03
CA TYR A 76 -3.39 19.93 -10.19
C TYR A 76 -2.04 19.68 -9.51
N GLN A 77 -1.14 20.67 -9.51
CA GLN A 77 0.11 20.60 -8.78
C GLN A 77 -0.11 20.41 -7.28
N ASN A 78 0.87 19.80 -6.61
CA ASN A 78 0.87 19.53 -5.17
C ASN A 78 -0.21 18.55 -4.68
N GLN A 79 -0.78 17.72 -5.57
CA GLN A 79 -1.72 16.65 -5.21
C GLN A 79 -1.05 15.26 -5.09
N GLY A 80 0.23 15.23 -4.70
CA GLY A 80 1.00 14.00 -4.48
C GLY A 80 1.67 13.39 -5.71
N LEU A 81 1.52 13.98 -6.90
CA LEU A 81 2.27 13.60 -8.11
C LEU A 81 3.13 14.77 -8.62
N PRO A 82 4.34 14.50 -9.15
CA PRO A 82 5.17 15.53 -9.76
C PRO A 82 4.52 16.05 -11.05
N LEU A 83 4.85 17.30 -11.43
CA LEU A 83 4.24 17.93 -12.59
C LEU A 83 4.52 17.17 -13.90
N SER A 84 5.71 16.59 -14.05
CA SER A 84 6.10 15.75 -15.19
C SER A 84 5.12 14.59 -15.41
N ASP A 85 4.72 13.92 -14.33
CA ASP A 85 3.81 12.78 -14.37
C ASP A 85 2.39 13.24 -14.69
N LEU A 86 1.94 14.35 -14.10
CA LEU A 86 0.64 14.96 -14.42
C LEU A 86 0.55 15.37 -15.89
N ILE A 87 1.62 15.93 -16.46
CA ILE A 87 1.69 16.26 -17.88
C ILE A 87 1.63 15.00 -18.74
N SER A 88 2.38 13.97 -18.36
CA SER A 88 2.44 12.70 -19.11
C SER A 88 1.08 12.01 -19.15
N GLU A 89 0.38 11.94 -18.03
CA GLU A 89 -0.98 11.40 -17.93
C GLU A 89 -2.00 12.27 -18.69
N GLY A 90 -1.84 13.59 -18.63
CA GLY A 90 -2.61 14.52 -19.44
C GLY A 90 -2.41 14.32 -20.94
N ASN A 91 -1.18 14.01 -21.38
CA ASN A 91 -0.87 13.71 -22.78
C ASN A 91 -1.53 12.39 -23.22
N ILE A 92 -1.60 11.38 -22.35
CA ILE A 92 -2.37 10.16 -22.60
C ILE A 92 -3.85 10.48 -22.77
N GLY A 93 -4.41 11.35 -21.91
CA GLY A 93 -5.77 11.87 -22.05
C GLY A 93 -6.01 12.60 -23.37
N LEU A 94 -5.06 13.43 -23.80
CA LEU A 94 -5.10 14.13 -25.08
C LEU A 94 -5.14 13.15 -26.27
N MET A 95 -4.30 12.11 -26.26
CA MET A 95 -4.30 11.10 -27.32
C MET A 95 -5.64 10.37 -27.43
N ASN A 96 -6.24 10.00 -26.30
CA ASN A 96 -7.57 9.38 -26.25
C ASN A 96 -8.66 10.33 -26.76
N ALA A 97 -8.51 11.63 -26.53
CA ALA A 97 -9.45 12.63 -27.04
C ALA A 97 -9.42 12.70 -28.57
N ILE A 98 -8.24 12.60 -29.19
CA ILE A 98 -8.09 12.68 -30.65
C ILE A 98 -8.78 11.49 -31.32
N GLU A 99 -8.64 10.29 -30.76
CA GLU A 99 -9.25 9.07 -31.31
C GLU A 99 -10.79 9.11 -31.31
N ARG A 100 -11.39 9.93 -30.45
CA ARG A 100 -12.85 10.03 -30.28
C ARG A 100 -13.41 11.38 -30.75
N PHE A 101 -12.55 12.25 -31.26
CA PHE A 101 -12.97 13.57 -31.69
C PHE A 101 -13.68 13.49 -33.04
N ASP A 102 -14.79 14.21 -33.13
CA ASP A 102 -15.63 14.26 -34.32
C ASP A 102 -15.64 15.69 -34.86
N VAL A 103 -15.06 15.87 -36.04
CA VAL A 103 -14.87 17.17 -36.70
C VAL A 103 -16.19 17.73 -37.21
N ASP A 104 -17.16 16.86 -37.53
CA ASP A 104 -18.42 17.26 -38.16
C ASP A 104 -19.32 18.05 -37.18
N LYS A 105 -19.03 17.96 -35.89
CA LYS A 105 -19.73 18.73 -34.83
C LYS A 105 -19.35 20.21 -34.78
N GLY A 106 -18.29 20.64 -35.48
CA GLY A 106 -17.94 22.06 -35.65
C GLY A 106 -17.39 22.80 -34.41
N TYR A 107 -17.17 22.10 -33.30
CA TYR A 107 -16.54 22.65 -32.09
C TYR A 107 -15.01 22.55 -32.16
N HIS A 108 -14.31 23.43 -31.43
CA HIS A 108 -12.85 23.35 -31.28
C HIS A 108 -12.44 22.05 -30.58
N PHE A 109 -11.34 21.43 -31.04
CA PHE A 109 -10.82 20.19 -30.47
C PHE A 109 -10.49 20.36 -28.99
N ILE A 110 -9.91 21.51 -28.60
CA ILE A 110 -9.56 21.82 -27.21
C ILE A 110 -10.79 21.75 -26.29
N SER A 111 -11.95 22.21 -26.74
CA SER A 111 -13.20 22.18 -25.96
C SER A 111 -13.62 20.75 -25.58
N TYR A 112 -13.33 19.79 -26.46
CA TYR A 112 -13.57 18.37 -26.21
C TYR A 112 -12.43 17.75 -25.39
N ALA A 113 -11.17 18.04 -25.76
CA ALA A 113 -9.98 17.46 -25.15
C ALA A 113 -9.82 17.79 -23.66
N VAL A 114 -10.28 18.96 -23.20
CA VAL A 114 -10.24 19.36 -21.78
C VAL A 114 -10.81 18.29 -20.86
N TRP A 115 -11.93 17.67 -21.23
CA TRP A 115 -12.59 16.67 -20.39
C TRP A 115 -11.75 15.41 -20.26
N TRP A 116 -11.19 14.94 -21.38
CA TRP A 116 -10.31 13.76 -21.41
C TRP A 116 -8.99 13.98 -20.68
N ILE A 117 -8.37 15.14 -20.86
CA ILE A 117 -7.14 15.53 -20.16
C ILE A 117 -7.41 15.57 -18.65
N ARG A 118 -8.49 16.24 -18.24
CA ARG A 118 -8.88 16.35 -16.83
C ARG A 118 -9.19 14.99 -16.21
N GLN A 119 -9.93 14.14 -16.91
CA GLN A 119 -10.26 12.79 -16.45
C GLN A 119 -9.00 11.94 -16.27
N ALA A 120 -8.07 11.96 -17.23
CA ALA A 120 -6.83 11.20 -17.17
C ALA A 120 -5.96 11.67 -15.98
N ILE A 121 -5.80 12.98 -15.81
CA ILE A 121 -5.07 13.55 -14.68
C ILE A 121 -5.70 13.17 -13.33
N LEU A 122 -7.01 13.35 -13.17
CA LEU A 122 -7.71 13.01 -11.93
C LEU A 122 -7.63 11.50 -11.63
N LYS A 123 -7.77 10.66 -12.64
CA LYS A 123 -7.62 9.20 -12.50
C LYS A 123 -6.21 8.86 -12.03
N ALA A 124 -5.18 9.45 -12.64
CA ALA A 124 -3.79 9.23 -12.25
C ALA A 124 -3.53 9.68 -10.81
N ILE A 125 -4.05 10.84 -10.41
CA ILE A 125 -3.94 11.31 -9.03
C ILE A 125 -4.58 10.31 -8.06
N CYS A 126 -5.81 9.86 -8.30
CA CYS A 126 -6.46 8.89 -7.42
C CYS A 126 -5.71 7.55 -7.34
N GLU A 127 -5.09 7.12 -8.44
CA GLU A 127 -4.48 5.80 -8.55
C GLU A 127 -3.01 5.72 -8.17
N LYS A 128 -2.25 6.81 -8.35
CA LYS A 128 -0.78 6.84 -8.26
C LYS A 128 -0.23 7.84 -7.22
N SER A 129 -1.02 8.80 -6.72
CA SER A 129 -0.53 9.80 -5.77
C SER A 129 -0.17 9.24 -4.40
N ARG A 130 -0.75 8.09 -4.03
CA ARG A 130 -0.57 7.48 -2.72
C ARG A 130 0.36 6.28 -2.82
N MET A 131 1.25 6.14 -1.84
CA MET A 131 2.15 4.99 -1.72
C MET A 131 1.38 3.68 -1.52
N ILE A 132 0.30 3.72 -0.74
CA ILE A 132 -0.66 2.61 -0.61
C ILE A 132 -1.86 2.92 -1.51
N ARG A 133 -2.03 2.10 -2.55
CA ARG A 133 -3.10 2.28 -3.54
C ARG A 133 -4.48 2.08 -2.89
N LEU A 134 -5.39 3.00 -3.19
CA LEU A 134 -6.78 2.93 -2.78
C LEU A 134 -7.71 2.77 -4.01
N PRO A 135 -8.78 1.97 -3.95
CA PRO A 135 -9.75 1.89 -5.03
C PRO A 135 -10.45 3.25 -5.28
N LEU A 136 -10.85 3.50 -6.52
CA LEU A 136 -11.46 4.77 -6.95
C LEU A 136 -12.65 5.20 -6.08
N ASN A 137 -13.53 4.27 -5.71
CA ASN A 137 -14.71 4.58 -4.89
C ASN A 137 -14.30 5.17 -3.53
N ARG A 138 -13.32 4.54 -2.88
CA ARG A 138 -12.81 4.99 -1.57
C ARG A 138 -12.03 6.30 -1.67
N ALA A 139 -11.28 6.50 -2.76
CA ALA A 139 -10.60 7.78 -3.02
C ALA A 139 -11.60 8.93 -3.23
N ASN A 140 -12.71 8.68 -3.95
CA ASN A 140 -13.76 9.68 -4.16
C ASN A 140 -14.47 10.04 -2.85
N GLU A 141 -14.78 9.05 -2.01
CA GLU A 141 -15.35 9.25 -0.68
C GLU A 141 -14.43 10.14 0.18
N LEU A 142 -13.13 9.90 0.15
CA LEU A 142 -12.12 10.69 0.87
C LEU A 142 -12.10 12.16 0.39
N VAL A 143 -12.15 12.40 -0.92
CA VAL A 143 -12.22 13.77 -1.47
C VAL A 143 -13.50 14.50 -1.02
N GLN A 144 -14.63 13.78 -0.93
CA GLN A 144 -15.88 14.34 -0.41
C GLN A 144 -15.77 14.67 1.09
N ILE A 145 -15.17 13.77 1.87
CA ILE A 145 -14.89 13.97 3.30
C ILE A 145 -14.01 15.21 3.49
N GLU A 146 -12.91 15.36 2.73
CA GLU A 146 -12.04 16.54 2.80
C GLU A 146 -12.77 17.84 2.43
N LYS A 147 -13.66 17.80 1.44
CA LYS A 147 -14.45 18.96 1.03
C LYS A 147 -15.39 19.40 2.16
N VAL A 148 -16.16 18.47 2.73
CA VAL A 148 -17.07 18.75 3.84
C VAL A 148 -16.29 19.18 5.09
N ARG A 149 -15.13 18.57 5.36
CA ARG A 149 -14.24 18.97 6.47
C ARG A 149 -13.76 20.42 6.33
N LYS A 150 -13.44 20.88 5.12
CA LYS A 150 -13.11 22.29 4.85
C LYS A 150 -14.29 23.23 5.05
N GLU A 151 -15.52 22.78 4.82
CA GLU A 151 -16.74 23.58 5.02
C GLU A 151 -17.15 23.67 6.50
N ILE A 152 -16.91 22.61 7.29
CA ILE A 152 -17.26 22.53 8.72
C ILE A 152 -16.30 23.33 9.63
N GLN A 153 -15.19 23.84 9.08
CA GLN A 153 -14.06 24.45 9.81
C GLN A 153 -14.50 25.27 11.04
N GLY A 154 -14.28 24.70 12.23
CA GLY A 154 -14.65 25.28 13.52
C GLY A 154 -13.98 24.50 14.65
N SER A 155 -13.78 25.13 15.81
CA SER A 155 -13.11 24.52 16.98
C SER A 155 -14.00 23.48 17.66
N ARG A 156 -14.23 22.34 17.00
CA ARG A 156 -14.91 21.16 17.54
C ARG A 156 -13.90 20.05 17.80
N SER A 157 -14.25 19.08 18.63
CA SER A 157 -13.45 17.87 18.82
C SER A 157 -13.48 17.01 17.56
N GLU A 158 -12.41 16.27 17.27
CA GLU A 158 -12.31 15.40 16.08
C GLU A 158 -13.48 14.42 15.96
N HIS A 159 -13.94 13.86 17.09
CA HIS A 159 -15.10 12.98 17.11
C HIS A 159 -16.39 13.69 16.67
N SER A 160 -16.58 14.95 17.08
CA SER A 160 -17.73 15.75 16.66
C SER A 160 -17.65 16.13 15.18
N GLU A 161 -16.44 16.34 14.64
CA GLU A 161 -16.24 16.56 13.21
C GLU A 161 -16.64 15.31 12.40
N MET A 162 -16.16 14.14 12.79
CA MET A 162 -16.45 12.86 12.11
C MET A 162 -17.95 12.55 12.11
N GLN A 163 -18.65 12.76 13.23
CA GLN A 163 -20.10 12.58 13.32
C GLN A 163 -20.87 13.52 12.38
N GLN A 164 -20.43 14.77 12.26
CA GLN A 164 -21.09 15.74 11.42
C GLN A 164 -20.86 15.43 9.94
N ILE A 165 -19.64 15.05 9.56
CA ILE A 165 -19.31 14.60 8.21
C ILE A 165 -20.16 13.37 7.83
N ALA A 166 -20.26 12.39 8.72
CA ALA A 166 -21.08 11.19 8.52
C ALA A 166 -22.57 11.54 8.27
N LYS A 167 -23.13 12.48 9.06
CA LYS A 167 -24.49 12.98 8.86
C LYS A 167 -24.67 13.74 7.54
N THR A 168 -23.71 14.59 7.17
CA THR A 168 -23.79 15.37 5.92
C THR A 168 -23.68 14.49 4.68
N LEU A 169 -22.82 13.46 4.73
CA LEU A 169 -22.59 12.54 3.60
C LEU A 169 -23.52 11.31 3.62
N ASN A 170 -24.38 11.15 4.63
CA ASN A 170 -25.19 9.95 4.86
C ASN A 170 -24.36 8.65 4.88
N MET A 171 -23.23 8.69 5.58
CA MET A 171 -22.31 7.55 5.75
C MET A 171 -22.29 7.09 7.20
N ASN A 172 -21.86 5.85 7.45
CA ASN A 172 -21.67 5.35 8.80
C ASN A 172 -20.47 6.05 9.46
N GLN A 173 -20.59 6.38 10.75
CA GLN A 173 -19.51 7.05 11.49
C GLN A 173 -18.21 6.24 11.48
N ASP A 174 -18.29 4.95 11.81
CA ASP A 174 -17.13 4.04 11.83
C ASP A 174 -16.42 4.00 10.46
N HIS A 175 -17.21 4.05 9.37
CA HIS A 175 -16.67 4.03 8.02
C HIS A 175 -15.93 5.33 7.65
N VAL A 176 -16.41 6.48 8.15
CA VAL A 176 -15.69 7.76 8.02
C VAL A 176 -14.39 7.73 8.83
N GLU A 177 -14.43 7.17 10.05
CA GLU A 177 -13.25 7.03 10.90
C GLU A 177 -12.17 6.14 10.25
N ASP A 178 -12.56 4.99 9.70
CA ASP A 178 -11.68 4.12 8.94
C ASP A 178 -11.04 4.84 7.75
N LEU A 179 -11.83 5.57 6.96
CA LEU A 179 -11.33 6.32 5.81
C LEU A 179 -10.36 7.43 6.21
N VAL A 180 -10.64 8.15 7.29
CA VAL A 180 -9.74 9.19 7.83
C VAL A 180 -8.45 8.54 8.34
N ASN A 181 -8.53 7.40 9.00
CA ASN A 181 -7.35 6.65 9.46
C ASN A 181 -6.48 6.16 8.30
N ILE A 182 -7.09 5.65 7.22
CA ILE A 182 -6.38 5.24 6.00
C ILE A 182 -5.75 6.45 5.29
N SER A 183 -6.35 7.64 5.41
CA SER A 183 -5.87 8.85 4.73
C SER A 183 -4.62 9.48 5.36
N ARG A 184 -4.20 9.03 6.56
CA ARG A 184 -3.06 9.56 7.29
C ARG A 184 -1.78 9.53 6.45
N GLU A 185 -1.00 10.60 6.55
CA GLU A 185 0.30 10.68 5.87
C GLU A 185 1.28 9.67 6.46
N LEU A 186 1.95 8.93 5.57
CA LEU A 186 3.00 7.99 5.96
C LEU A 186 4.27 8.76 6.33
N ILE A 187 4.94 8.31 7.38
CA ILE A 187 6.20 8.89 7.85
C ILE A 187 7.33 7.93 7.44
N SER A 188 8.44 8.49 6.95
CA SER A 188 9.63 7.68 6.63
C SER A 188 10.29 7.19 7.92
N LEU A 189 10.70 5.91 7.94
CA LEU A 189 11.51 5.35 9.03
C LEU A 189 12.92 5.97 9.10
N GLU A 190 13.39 6.58 8.01
CA GLU A 190 14.65 7.34 7.97
C GLU A 190 14.49 8.77 8.48
N THR A 191 13.31 9.15 9.01
CA THR A 191 13.14 10.47 9.61
C THR A 191 13.95 10.53 10.90
N PRO A 192 14.91 11.47 11.04
CA PRO A 192 15.67 11.63 12.28
C PRO A 192 14.73 12.10 13.40
N VAL A 193 14.84 11.48 14.58
CA VAL A 193 13.99 11.81 15.74
C VAL A 193 14.40 13.14 16.38
N TYR A 194 15.69 13.44 16.40
CA TYR A 194 16.26 14.67 16.96
C TYR A 194 16.98 15.50 15.90
N ALA A 195 17.19 16.79 16.16
CA ALA A 195 17.85 17.69 15.21
C ALA A 195 19.39 17.61 15.23
N GLU A 196 19.97 16.77 16.09
CA GLU A 196 21.42 16.58 16.21
C GLU A 196 21.96 15.68 15.09
N LYS A 197 23.24 15.89 14.74
CA LYS A 197 23.89 15.27 13.57
C LYS A 197 23.98 13.74 13.64
N ASP A 198 23.93 13.16 14.84
CA ASP A 198 23.97 11.72 15.09
C ASP A 198 22.65 11.22 15.73
N SER A 199 21.53 11.88 15.42
CA SER A 199 20.23 11.47 15.93
C SER A 199 19.81 10.11 15.38
N SER A 200 19.30 9.27 16.27
CA SER A 200 18.68 8.00 15.91
C SER A 200 17.53 8.22 14.93
N LEU A 201 17.40 7.28 14.00
CA LEU A 201 16.31 7.27 13.03
C LEU A 201 15.05 6.73 13.69
N LEU A 202 13.88 7.08 13.17
CA LEU A 202 12.61 6.54 13.64
C LEU A 202 12.58 4.99 13.57
N GLY A 203 13.21 4.42 12.54
CA GLY A 203 13.34 2.98 12.34
C GLY A 203 14.09 2.26 13.46
N ASP A 204 15.02 2.92 14.13
CA ASP A 204 15.82 2.32 15.21
C ASP A 204 14.99 2.01 16.46
N PHE A 205 13.80 2.63 16.58
CA PHE A 205 12.87 2.43 17.69
C PHE A 205 11.79 1.39 17.40
N VAL A 206 11.76 0.81 16.20
CA VAL A 206 10.78 -0.21 15.82
C VAL A 206 11.29 -1.58 16.27
N GLU A 207 10.60 -2.18 17.23
CA GLU A 207 10.91 -3.52 17.72
C GLU A 207 10.64 -4.59 16.63
N ASP A 208 11.61 -5.47 16.42
CA ASP A 208 11.46 -6.64 15.54
C ASP A 208 10.72 -7.78 16.28
N GLN A 209 9.42 -7.91 16.00
CA GLN A 209 8.57 -8.98 16.53
C GLN A 209 8.91 -10.37 15.98
N GLY A 210 9.69 -10.46 14.90
CA GLY A 210 10.14 -11.73 14.32
C GLY A 210 11.40 -12.29 14.99
N TYR A 211 12.13 -11.46 15.74
CA TYR A 211 13.35 -11.86 16.41
C TYR A 211 13.03 -12.78 17.59
N LYS A 212 13.45 -14.05 17.50
CA LYS A 212 13.40 -14.96 18.64
C LYS A 212 14.64 -14.77 19.48
N HIS A 213 14.45 -14.48 20.77
CA HIS A 213 15.57 -14.38 21.71
C HIS A 213 16.36 -15.71 21.77
N PRO A 214 17.70 -15.67 21.87
CA PRO A 214 18.54 -16.86 21.95
C PRO A 214 18.12 -17.81 23.09
N GLU A 215 17.70 -17.25 24.22
CA GLU A 215 17.19 -18.01 25.36
C GLU A 215 15.96 -18.84 24.98
N THR A 216 14.97 -18.22 24.31
CA THR A 216 13.77 -18.90 23.81
C THR A 216 14.13 -20.02 22.83
N VAL A 217 15.07 -19.77 21.92
CA VAL A 217 15.53 -20.79 20.95
C VAL A 217 16.21 -21.96 21.65
N VAL A 218 17.03 -21.70 22.67
CA VAL A 218 17.68 -22.75 23.47
C VAL A 218 16.66 -23.55 24.27
N ILE A 219 15.68 -22.89 24.88
CA ILE A 219 14.59 -23.55 25.62
C ILE A 219 13.73 -24.42 24.67
N GLU A 220 13.34 -23.91 23.50
CA GLU A 220 12.60 -24.69 22.49
C GLU A 220 13.40 -25.93 22.05
N LYS A 221 14.71 -25.79 21.87
CA LYS A 221 15.59 -26.89 21.47
C LYS A 221 15.78 -27.92 22.60
N ALA A 222 15.95 -27.45 23.84
CA ALA A 222 16.05 -28.30 25.02
C ALA A 222 14.74 -29.09 25.23
N LEU A 223 13.60 -28.41 25.17
CA LEU A 223 12.27 -29.03 25.23
C LEU A 223 12.10 -30.11 24.16
N LYS A 224 12.54 -29.85 22.93
CA LYS A 224 12.49 -30.84 21.85
C LYS A 224 13.36 -32.06 22.14
N ASN A 225 14.55 -31.86 22.70
CA ASN A 225 15.44 -32.96 23.07
C ASN A 225 14.85 -33.81 24.20
N ASP A 226 14.32 -33.17 25.24
CA ASP A 226 13.71 -33.83 26.39
C ASP A 226 12.45 -34.61 26.00
N ILE A 227 11.61 -34.05 25.13
CA ILE A 227 10.47 -34.77 24.52
C ILE A 227 10.96 -36.01 23.78
N ASN A 228 12.05 -35.90 23.00
CA ASN A 228 12.60 -37.04 22.25
C ASN A 228 13.19 -38.11 23.16
N GLU A 229 13.87 -37.71 24.25
CA GLU A 229 14.37 -38.63 25.26
C GLU A 229 13.22 -39.41 25.91
N ILE A 230 12.15 -38.72 26.31
CA ILE A 230 10.97 -39.36 26.89
C ILE A 230 10.27 -40.27 25.87
N LEU A 231 10.14 -39.84 24.61
CA LEU A 231 9.56 -40.65 23.54
C LEU A 231 10.37 -41.92 23.27
N SER A 232 11.69 -41.90 23.47
CA SER A 232 12.55 -43.09 23.33
C SER A 232 12.30 -44.16 24.40
N THR A 233 11.69 -43.79 25.53
CA THR A 233 11.33 -44.74 26.61
C THR A 233 10.01 -45.47 26.37
N LEU A 234 9.27 -45.12 25.32
CA LEU A 234 8.09 -45.83 24.84
C LEU A 234 8.51 -46.91 23.82
N SER A 235 7.63 -47.87 23.54
CA SER A 235 7.87 -48.77 22.40
C SER A 235 7.86 -47.99 21.08
N ASP A 236 8.60 -48.44 20.07
CA ASP A 236 8.70 -47.77 18.75
C ASP A 236 7.31 -47.45 18.18
N LYS A 237 6.38 -48.41 18.23
CA LYS A 237 5.00 -48.22 17.76
C LYS A 237 4.23 -47.16 18.56
N GLU A 238 4.41 -47.11 19.88
CA GLU A 238 3.76 -46.09 20.73
C GLU A 238 4.33 -44.69 20.44
N SER A 239 5.66 -44.58 20.35
CA SER A 239 6.35 -43.32 20.06
C SER A 239 5.93 -42.77 18.69
N GLU A 240 5.93 -43.60 17.65
CA GLU A 240 5.54 -43.16 16.31
C GLU A 240 4.08 -42.73 16.22
N ILE A 241 3.15 -43.43 16.88
CA ILE A 241 1.73 -43.06 16.92
C ILE A 241 1.57 -41.70 17.59
N VAL A 242 2.27 -41.43 18.70
CA VAL A 242 2.24 -40.13 19.39
C VAL A 242 2.84 -39.04 18.51
N GLN A 243 3.98 -39.30 17.84
CA GLN A 243 4.60 -38.33 16.94
C GLN A 243 3.69 -37.97 15.76
N TYR A 244 3.03 -38.95 15.12
CA TYR A 244 2.06 -38.69 14.05
C TYR A 244 0.81 -38.00 14.56
N ARG A 245 0.36 -38.28 15.78
CA ARG A 245 -0.84 -37.69 16.35
C ARG A 245 -0.68 -36.19 16.60
N PHE A 246 0.45 -35.80 17.19
CA PHE A 246 0.73 -34.42 17.59
C PHE A 246 1.61 -33.65 16.61
N GLY A 247 2.08 -34.30 15.53
CA GLY A 247 2.94 -33.67 14.54
C GLY A 247 4.34 -33.32 15.07
N LEU A 248 4.92 -34.20 15.90
CA LEU A 248 6.25 -33.99 16.47
C LEU A 248 7.34 -34.34 15.45
N ASN A 249 8.53 -33.76 15.62
CA ASN A 249 9.71 -34.02 14.79
C ASN A 249 9.51 -33.77 13.28
N GLY A 250 8.72 -32.76 12.91
CA GLY A 250 8.48 -32.40 11.52
C GLY A 250 7.46 -33.30 10.81
N ARG A 251 6.72 -34.13 11.55
CA ARG A 251 5.58 -34.89 11.03
C ARG A 251 4.33 -33.99 11.00
N SER A 252 3.44 -34.20 10.05
CA SER A 252 2.12 -33.55 10.08
C SER A 252 1.20 -34.25 11.08
N PRO A 253 0.37 -33.52 11.84
CA PRO A 253 -0.60 -34.12 12.73
C PRO A 253 -1.67 -34.89 11.92
N LEU A 254 -1.86 -36.16 12.27
CA LEU A 254 -2.81 -37.08 11.63
C LEU A 254 -3.98 -37.42 12.56
N SER A 255 -5.13 -37.71 11.96
CA SER A 255 -6.28 -38.24 12.65
C SER A 255 -6.09 -39.71 13.05
N LEU A 256 -6.79 -40.16 14.09
CA LEU A 256 -6.74 -41.57 14.54
C LEU A 256 -7.12 -42.57 13.44
N LYS A 257 -7.95 -42.14 12.47
CA LYS A 257 -8.35 -42.97 11.33
C LYS A 257 -7.20 -43.12 10.35
N GLU A 258 -6.56 -42.02 9.95
CA GLU A 258 -5.42 -42.03 9.01
C GLU A 258 -4.21 -42.78 9.58
N ILE A 259 -3.97 -42.65 10.89
CA ILE A 259 -2.95 -43.46 11.58
C ILE A 259 -3.34 -44.94 11.55
N GLY A 260 -4.62 -45.27 11.76
CA GLY A 260 -5.13 -46.63 11.69
C GLY A 260 -4.94 -47.26 10.31
N ASP A 261 -5.27 -46.51 9.24
CA ASP A 261 -5.09 -46.95 7.86
C ASP A 261 -3.60 -47.24 7.54
N ARG A 262 -2.69 -46.39 8.03
CA ARG A 262 -1.22 -46.58 7.85
C ARG A 262 -0.69 -47.83 8.55
N TYR A 263 -1.19 -48.14 9.74
CA TYR A 263 -0.74 -49.30 10.53
C TYR A 263 -1.60 -50.55 10.33
N SER A 264 -2.59 -50.51 9.43
CA SER A 264 -3.60 -51.58 9.25
C SER A 264 -4.28 -51.98 10.57
N LEU A 265 -4.60 -50.98 11.39
CA LEU A 265 -5.28 -51.12 12.68
C LEU A 265 -6.60 -50.34 12.67
N THR A 266 -7.57 -50.80 13.46
CA THR A 266 -8.81 -50.04 13.63
C THR A 266 -8.55 -48.72 14.36
N LYS A 267 -9.36 -47.70 14.07
CA LYS A 267 -9.34 -46.40 14.77
C LYS A 267 -9.34 -46.57 16.29
N GLU A 268 -10.18 -47.47 16.80
CA GLU A 268 -10.29 -47.73 18.24
C GLU A 268 -9.02 -48.35 18.81
N ARG A 269 -8.34 -49.20 18.03
CA ARG A 269 -7.06 -49.76 18.44
C ARG A 269 -5.96 -48.70 18.56
N ILE A 270 -5.88 -47.76 17.62
CA ILE A 270 -4.95 -46.61 17.72
C ILE A 270 -5.26 -45.76 18.95
N ARG A 271 -6.54 -45.47 19.21
CA ARG A 271 -6.98 -44.73 20.40
C ARG A 271 -6.55 -45.40 21.71
N GLN A 272 -6.65 -46.74 21.78
CA GLN A 272 -6.19 -47.50 22.95
C GLN A 272 -4.67 -47.39 23.14
N ILE A 273 -3.89 -47.46 22.06
CA ILE A 273 -2.43 -47.34 22.10
C ILE A 273 -2.02 -45.92 22.51
N GLU A 274 -2.65 -44.89 21.94
CA GLU A 274 -2.47 -43.47 22.32
C GLU A 274 -2.73 -43.27 23.82
N LYS A 275 -3.89 -43.71 24.32
CA LYS A 275 -4.25 -43.57 25.74
C LYS A 275 -3.25 -44.28 26.65
N LYS A 276 -2.74 -45.45 26.24
CA LYS A 276 -1.73 -46.21 26.99
C LYS A 276 -0.37 -45.50 26.97
N ALA A 277 0.05 -44.96 25.83
CA ALA A 277 1.27 -44.18 25.69
C ALA A 277 1.23 -42.92 26.56
N ILE A 278 0.14 -42.14 26.49
CA ILE A 278 -0.07 -40.95 27.33
C ILE A 278 -0.04 -41.32 28.82
N LYS A 279 -0.71 -42.41 29.22
CA LYS A 279 -0.66 -42.87 30.63
C LYS A 279 0.75 -43.25 31.08
N ARG A 280 1.59 -43.78 30.19
CA ARG A 280 3.01 -44.06 30.48
C ARG A 280 3.83 -42.78 30.55
N LEU A 281 3.54 -41.79 29.71
CA LEU A 281 4.19 -40.47 29.74
C LEU A 281 3.85 -39.68 31.02
N GLN A 282 2.64 -39.86 31.56
CA GLN A 282 2.19 -39.26 32.83
C GLN A 282 2.88 -39.81 34.08
N HIS A 283 3.74 -40.82 33.96
CA HIS A 283 4.46 -41.34 35.12
C HIS A 283 5.40 -40.26 35.70
N PRO A 284 5.44 -40.04 37.03
CA PRO A 284 6.13 -38.89 37.65
C PRO A 284 7.62 -38.79 37.27
N LYS A 285 8.32 -39.92 37.13
CA LYS A 285 9.72 -39.95 36.64
C LYS A 285 9.92 -39.34 35.24
N ARG A 286 8.89 -39.34 34.40
CA ARG A 286 8.91 -38.81 33.02
C ARG A 286 8.27 -37.42 32.94
N SER A 287 7.24 -37.14 33.74
CA SER A 287 6.59 -35.83 33.77
C SER A 287 7.48 -34.75 34.40
N GLN A 288 8.27 -35.08 35.42
CA GLN A 288 9.15 -34.13 36.12
C GLN A 288 10.13 -33.41 35.18
N LEU A 289 10.61 -34.08 34.14
CA LEU A 289 11.54 -33.49 33.16
C LEU A 289 10.85 -32.41 32.29
N LEU A 290 9.54 -32.54 32.06
CA LEU A 290 8.76 -31.59 31.26
C LEU A 290 8.07 -30.52 32.12
N GLU A 291 7.88 -30.76 33.42
CA GLU A 291 7.28 -29.81 34.36
C GLU A 291 8.08 -28.49 34.45
N SER A 292 9.40 -28.54 34.28
CA SER A 292 10.26 -27.35 34.30
C SER A 292 10.01 -26.37 33.14
N TYR A 293 9.32 -26.80 32.08
CA TYR A 293 8.99 -25.94 30.92
C TYR A 293 7.62 -25.27 31.03
N ILE A 294 6.82 -25.63 32.05
CA ILE A 294 5.50 -25.05 32.32
C ILE A 294 5.57 -24.00 33.45
N ALA A 295 6.62 -24.06 34.27
CA ALA A 295 6.85 -23.19 35.42
C ALA A 295 7.25 -21.76 35.04
#